data_AF-A0A2V8QR07-F1
#
_entry.id   AF-A0A2V8QR07-F1
#
_cell.length_a   1.000
_cell.length_b   1.000
_cell.length_c   1.000
_cell.angle_alpha   90.00
_cell.angle_beta   90.00
_cell.angle_gamma   90.00
#
_symmetry.space_group_name_H-M   'P 1'
#
loop_
_entity.id
_entity.type
_entity.pdbx_description
1 polymer ?
#
loop_
_entity_poly.entity_id
_entity_poly.type
_entity_poly.pdbx_seq_one_letter_code
_entity_poly.pdbx_strand_id
1 'polypeptide(L)'
;MSTPQLLKRSLIYYWRTNIAVVLGVAVAIAVLAGALLVGDSVRGSLRDLMVKRLGATSFTVTLPGFFREQLAADIQTDSQFRSNDLSHVCPLIQLEGTITHESSKRLATSIKVYGVDDRFWRFNFIERRAPENRNVY
;
A
#
# COMPACT_ATOMS: atom_id res chain seq x y z
N MET A 1 -8.40 -52.36 -36.49
CA MET A 1 -7.85 -52.52 -35.12
C MET A 1 -7.59 -51.14 -34.56
N SER A 2 -8.33 -50.75 -33.53
CA SER A 2 -8.42 -49.37 -33.06
C SER A 2 -7.30 -49.08 -32.04
N THR A 3 -6.44 -48.12 -32.36
CA THR A 3 -5.38 -47.56 -31.50
C THR A 3 -5.74 -47.32 -30.02
N PRO A 4 -6.97 -46.90 -29.63
CA PRO A 4 -7.32 -46.73 -28.21
C PRO A 4 -7.34 -48.02 -27.39
N GLN A 5 -7.59 -49.18 -28.01
CA GLN A 5 -7.62 -50.47 -27.29
C GLN A 5 -6.22 -50.93 -26.88
N LEU A 6 -5.21 -50.66 -27.70
CA LEU A 6 -3.81 -50.93 -27.36
C LEU A 6 -3.29 -49.97 -26.30
N LEU A 7 -3.67 -48.68 -26.38
CA LEU A 7 -3.28 -47.66 -25.40
C LEU A 7 -3.84 -47.96 -24.00
N LYS A 8 -5.12 -48.33 -23.90
CA LYS A 8 -5.74 -48.72 -22.61
C LYS A 8 -5.08 -49.96 -22.00
N ARG A 9 -4.74 -50.96 -22.83
CA ARG A 9 -4.14 -52.21 -22.35
C ARG A 9 -2.70 -52.00 -21.87
N SER A 10 -1.92 -51.14 -22.53
CA SER A 10 -0.60 -50.73 -22.03
C SER A 10 -0.68 -49.87 -20.76
N LEU A 11 -1.69 -48.99 -20.64
CA LEU A 11 -1.91 -48.19 -19.43
C LEU A 11 -2.20 -49.06 -18.19
N ILE A 12 -2.99 -50.12 -18.38
CA ILE A 12 -3.35 -51.09 -17.34
C ILE A 12 -2.16 -51.99 -16.99
N TYR A 13 -1.35 -52.39 -17.97
CA TYR A 13 -0.16 -53.23 -17.72
C TYR A 13 0.92 -52.48 -16.91
N TYR A 14 1.13 -51.18 -17.15
CA TYR A 14 2.06 -50.32 -16.39
C TYR A 14 1.37 -49.41 -15.35
N TRP A 15 0.23 -49.84 -14.81
CA TRP A 15 -0.63 -48.98 -13.97
C TRP A 15 0.08 -48.43 -12.73
N ARG A 16 1.00 -49.19 -12.11
CA ARG A 16 1.78 -48.73 -10.95
C ARG A 16 2.66 -47.52 -11.27
N THR A 17 3.32 -47.52 -12.43
CA THR A 17 4.18 -46.42 -12.87
C THR A 17 3.35 -45.21 -13.26
N ASN A 18 2.24 -45.42 -13.99
CA ASN A 18 1.33 -44.34 -14.37
C ASN A 18 0.71 -43.66 -13.14
N ILE A 19 0.34 -44.42 -12.10
CA ILE A 19 -0.13 -43.85 -10.82
C ILE A 19 0.95 -42.99 -10.17
N ALA A 20 2.20 -43.46 -10.10
CA ALA A 20 3.28 -42.70 -9.48
C ALA A 20 3.51 -41.35 -10.19
N VAL A 21 3.46 -41.34 -11.52
CA VAL A 21 3.57 -40.10 -12.32
C VAL A 21 2.39 -39.17 -12.06
N VAL A 22 1.15 -39.69 -12.08
CA VAL A 22 -0.05 -38.88 -11.82
C VAL A 22 -0.01 -38.26 -10.42
N LEU A 23 0.40 -39.02 -9.39
CA LEU A 23 0.55 -38.50 -8.03
C LEU A 23 1.63 -37.42 -7.95
N GLY A 24 2.79 -37.63 -8.59
CA GLY A 24 3.85 -36.62 -8.64
C GLY A 24 3.40 -35.32 -9.30
N VAL A 25 2.70 -35.41 -10.44
CA VAL A 25 2.13 -34.25 -11.13
C VAL A 25 1.05 -33.57 -10.27
N ALA A 26 0.20 -34.35 -9.60
CA ALA A 26 -0.84 -33.79 -8.71
C ALA A 26 -0.23 -32.99 -7.56
N VAL A 27 0.83 -33.51 -6.93
CA VAL A 27 1.58 -32.79 -5.89
C VAL A 27 2.21 -31.51 -6.43
N ALA A 28 2.86 -31.58 -7.60
CA ALA A 28 3.48 -30.40 -8.23
C ALA A 28 2.44 -29.30 -8.52
N ILE A 29 1.29 -29.67 -9.09
CA ILE A 29 0.19 -28.73 -9.35
C ILE A 29 -0.36 -28.15 -8.04
N ALA A 30 -0.55 -28.98 -7.01
CA ALA A 30 -1.03 -28.52 -5.71
C ALA A 30 -0.09 -27.49 -5.07
N VAL A 31 1.23 -27.71 -5.16
CA VAL A 31 2.25 -26.77 -4.67
C VAL A 31 2.22 -25.47 -5.47
N LEU A 32 2.17 -25.54 -6.81
CA LEU A 32 2.11 -24.35 -7.67
C LEU A 32 0.84 -23.53 -7.40
N ALA A 33 -0.32 -24.18 -7.31
CA ALA A 33 -1.59 -23.54 -6.99
C ALA A 33 -1.57 -22.91 -5.59
N GLY A 34 -1.04 -23.62 -4.59
CA GLY A 34 -0.88 -23.11 -3.23
C GLY A 34 0.00 -21.86 -3.17
N ALA A 35 1.14 -21.86 -3.87
CA ALA A 35 2.05 -20.72 -3.93
C ALA A 35 1.41 -19.49 -4.60
N LEU A 36 0.65 -19.70 -5.69
CA LEU A 36 -0.12 -18.65 -6.37
C LEU A 36 -1.18 -18.04 -5.44
N LEU A 37 -1.94 -18.88 -4.74
CA LEU A 37 -2.99 -18.44 -3.83
C LEU A 37 -2.45 -17.63 -2.64
N VAL A 38 -1.35 -18.10 -2.04
CA VAL A 38 -0.68 -17.38 -0.93
C VAL A 38 -0.12 -16.04 -1.42
N GLY A 39 0.51 -16.03 -2.61
CA GLY A 39 1.04 -14.80 -3.20
C GLY A 39 -0.03 -13.74 -3.43
N ASP A 40 -1.19 -14.13 -3.97
CA ASP A 40 -2.30 -13.20 -4.21
C ASP A 40 -2.92 -12.68 -2.91
N SER A 41 -3.07 -13.56 -1.90
CA SER A 41 -3.59 -13.18 -0.59
C SER A 41 -2.70 -12.15 0.11
N VAL A 42 -1.38 -12.37 0.11
CA VAL A 42 -0.42 -11.43 0.70
C VAL A 42 -0.41 -10.10 -0.06
N ARG A 43 -0.45 -10.16 -1.39
CA ARG A 43 -0.52 -8.95 -2.23
C ARG A 43 -1.78 -8.13 -1.94
N GLY A 44 -2.93 -8.80 -1.84
CA GLY A 44 -4.19 -8.17 -1.46
C GLY A 44 -4.12 -7.51 -0.09
N SER A 45 -3.60 -8.23 0.91
CA SER A 45 -3.43 -7.71 2.27
C SER A 45 -2.49 -6.51 2.33
N LEU A 46 -1.33 -6.57 1.66
CA LEU A 46 -0.40 -5.45 1.60
C LEU A 46 -0.99 -4.24 0.88
N ARG A 47 -1.78 -4.46 -0.16
CA ARG A 47 -2.48 -3.38 -0.87
C ARG A 47 -3.50 -2.71 0.05
N ASP A 48 -4.30 -3.49 0.77
CA ASP A 48 -5.29 -2.95 1.71
C ASP A 48 -4.61 -2.18 2.86
N LEU A 49 -3.51 -2.72 3.40
CA LEU A 49 -2.71 -2.03 4.41
C LEU A 49 -2.12 -0.71 3.89
N MET A 50 -1.62 -0.69 2.66
CA MET A 50 -1.10 0.53 2.05
C MET A 50 -2.20 1.55 1.85
N VAL A 51 -3.34 1.18 1.26
CA VAL A 51 -4.48 2.09 1.06
C VAL A 51 -4.94 2.69 2.40
N LYS A 52 -5.03 1.88 3.46
CA LYS A 52 -5.36 2.37 4.80
C LYS A 52 -4.32 3.34 5.38
N ARG A 53 -3.04 3.21 5.01
CA ARG A 53 -1.97 4.11 5.46
C ARG A 53 -1.93 5.45 4.71
N LEU A 54 -2.48 5.54 3.49
CA LEU A 54 -2.57 6.82 2.76
C LEU A 54 -3.59 7.79 3.41
N GLY A 55 -4.53 7.27 4.20
CA GLY A 55 -5.62 8.06 4.76
C GLY A 55 -6.56 8.56 3.65
N ALA A 56 -7.04 9.80 3.78
CA ALA A 56 -7.91 10.43 2.77
C ALA A 56 -7.14 11.02 1.57
N THR A 57 -5.84 10.73 1.44
CA THR A 57 -4.96 11.38 0.47
C THR A 57 -4.96 10.68 -0.88
N SER A 58 -5.36 11.37 -1.95
CA SER A 58 -5.25 10.86 -3.34
C SER A 58 -4.10 11.49 -4.12
N PHE A 59 -3.82 12.78 -3.87
CA PHE A 59 -2.81 13.54 -4.58
C PHE A 59 -1.99 14.40 -3.61
N THR A 60 -0.71 14.55 -3.90
CA THR A 60 0.21 15.44 -3.17
C THR A 60 0.91 16.35 -4.15
N VAL A 61 0.88 17.65 -3.89
CA VAL A 61 1.62 18.66 -4.66
C VAL A 61 2.76 19.16 -3.79
N THR A 62 4.00 18.98 -4.25
CA THR A 62 5.20 19.39 -3.52
C THR A 62 6.04 20.34 -4.35
N LEU A 63 6.64 21.34 -3.71
CA LEU A 63 7.61 22.25 -4.30
C LEU A 63 8.83 22.34 -3.36
N PRO A 64 10.04 22.61 -3.87
CA PRO A 64 11.20 22.88 -3.01
C PRO A 64 11.05 24.10 -2.09
N GLY A 65 10.07 24.97 -2.36
CA GLY A 65 9.73 26.13 -1.52
C GLY A 65 8.30 26.05 -0.98
N PHE A 66 7.83 27.13 -0.35
CA PHE A 66 6.50 27.17 0.22
C PHE A 66 5.44 27.65 -0.77
N PHE A 67 4.25 27.06 -0.68
CA PHE A 67 3.05 27.59 -1.29
C PHE A 67 2.43 28.67 -0.41
N ARG A 68 1.65 29.56 -1.02
CA ARG A 68 0.76 30.44 -0.27
C ARG A 68 -0.37 29.61 0.33
N GLU A 69 -0.74 29.92 1.56
CA GLU A 69 -1.86 29.25 2.24
C GLU A 69 -3.17 29.37 1.44
N GLN A 70 -3.40 30.52 0.81
CA GLN A 70 -4.57 30.81 -0.03
C GLN A 70 -4.72 29.86 -1.22
N LEU A 71 -3.63 29.26 -1.71
CA LEU A 71 -3.69 28.32 -2.83
C LEU A 71 -4.58 27.12 -2.51
N ALA A 72 -4.62 26.67 -1.26
CA ALA A 72 -5.49 25.57 -0.86
C ALA A 72 -6.98 25.95 -0.99
N ALA A 73 -7.35 27.21 -0.70
CA ALA A 73 -8.70 27.72 -0.86
C ALA A 73 -9.05 27.93 -2.34
N ASP A 74 -8.10 28.42 -3.14
CA ASP A 74 -8.28 28.60 -4.58
C ASP A 74 -8.55 27.26 -5.27
N ILE A 75 -7.77 26.22 -4.96
CA ILE A 75 -7.96 24.86 -5.52
C ILE A 75 -9.32 24.27 -5.10
N GLN A 76 -9.74 24.46 -3.85
CA GLN A 76 -11.06 23.97 -3.41
C GLN A 76 -12.23 24.65 -4.13
N THR A 77 -12.05 25.90 -4.55
CA THR A 77 -13.09 26.69 -5.23
C THR A 77 -13.15 26.37 -6.74
N ASP A 78 -12.09 25.81 -7.31
CA ASP A 78 -12.02 25.45 -8.71
C ASP A 78 -13.08 24.38 -9.09
N SER A 79 -13.89 24.72 -10.09
CA SER A 79 -14.91 23.83 -10.67
C SER A 79 -14.36 22.48 -11.16
N GLN A 80 -13.14 22.44 -11.70
CA GLN A 80 -12.52 21.21 -12.21
C GLN A 80 -12.08 20.28 -11.07
N PHE A 81 -11.69 20.85 -9.92
CA PHE A 81 -11.32 20.08 -8.75
C PHE A 81 -12.56 19.42 -8.13
N ARG A 82 -13.64 20.18 -8.00
CA ARG A 82 -14.91 19.70 -7.43
C ARG A 82 -15.59 18.63 -8.29
N SER A 83 -15.35 18.60 -9.60
CA SER A 83 -15.92 17.59 -10.51
C SER A 83 -15.25 16.22 -10.43
N ASN A 84 -14.07 16.10 -9.83
CA ASN A 84 -13.27 14.86 -9.80
C ASN A 84 -13.43 14.03 -8.51
N ASP A 85 -14.58 14.11 -7.82
CA ASP A 85 -14.85 13.49 -6.51
C ASP A 85 -13.87 13.86 -5.38
N LEU A 86 -12.99 14.85 -5.61
CA LEU A 86 -12.06 15.36 -4.62
C LEU A 86 -12.77 16.41 -3.76
N SER A 87 -12.88 16.14 -2.46
CA SER A 87 -13.72 16.94 -1.55
C SER A 87 -12.94 17.98 -0.76
N HIS A 88 -11.66 17.74 -0.46
CA HIS A 88 -10.90 18.55 0.48
C HIS A 88 -9.45 18.74 0.03
N VAL A 89 -8.87 19.88 0.42
CA VAL A 89 -7.44 20.20 0.24
C VAL A 89 -6.90 20.64 1.59
N CYS A 90 -5.74 20.12 1.99
CA CYS A 90 -5.07 20.53 3.21
C CYS A 90 -3.68 21.09 2.89
N PRO A 91 -3.35 22.32 3.31
CA PRO A 91 -1.97 22.79 3.28
C PRO A 91 -1.16 22.09 4.38
N LEU A 92 0.10 21.77 4.11
CA LEU A 92 1.06 21.29 5.11
C LEU A 92 2.47 21.70 4.72
N ILE A 93 3.35 21.78 5.71
CA ILE A 93 4.77 22.07 5.52
C ILE A 93 5.57 20.79 5.73
N GLN A 94 6.47 20.46 4.82
CA GLN A 94 7.44 19.38 4.99
C GLN A 94 8.85 19.96 4.94
N LEU A 95 9.62 19.68 5.97
CA LEU A 95 11.02 20.08 6.08
C LEU A 95 11.88 18.86 6.39
N GLU A 96 13.14 18.90 5.97
CA GLU A 96 14.16 17.96 6.41
C GLU A 96 15.03 18.64 7.47
N GLY A 97 15.23 17.97 8.60
CA GLY A 97 15.95 18.50 9.74
C GLY A 97 16.83 17.45 10.40
N THR A 98 17.55 17.88 11.43
CA THR A 98 18.41 17.04 12.25
C THR A 98 18.01 17.23 13.71
N ILE A 99 17.87 16.12 14.45
CA ILE A 99 17.56 16.16 15.88
C ILE A 99 18.78 15.70 16.66
N THR A 100 19.15 16.48 17.66
CA THR A 100 20.18 16.14 18.64
C THR A 100 19.51 15.83 19.97
N HIS A 101 19.75 14.63 20.49
CA HIS A 101 19.29 14.28 21.83
C HIS A 101 20.19 14.95 22.89
N GLU A 102 19.58 15.76 23.77
CA GLU A 102 20.31 16.66 24.67
C GLU A 102 21.26 15.92 25.62
N SER A 103 20.80 14.83 26.25
CA SER A 103 21.57 14.10 27.27
C SER A 103 22.63 13.17 26.67
N SER A 104 22.29 12.43 25.62
CA SER A 104 23.19 11.41 25.04
C SER A 104 24.02 11.93 23.87
N LYS A 105 23.82 13.19 23.46
CA LYS A 105 24.44 13.81 22.27
C LYS A 105 24.30 12.99 20.98
N ARG A 106 23.29 12.11 20.91
CA ARG A 106 23.03 11.30 19.73
C ARG A 106 22.40 12.17 18.66
N LEU A 107 22.91 12.04 17.45
CA LEU A 107 22.43 12.78 16.29
C LEU A 107 21.62 11.85 15.40
N ALA A 108 20.46 12.31 14.98
CA ALA A 108 19.70 11.68 13.91
C ALA A 108 19.49 12.73 12.82
N THR A 109 20.11 12.48 11.66
CA THR A 109 20.03 13.32 10.46
C THR A 109 18.89 12.84 9.56
N SER A 110 18.50 13.67 8.58
CA SER A 110 17.47 13.34 7.58
C SER A 110 16.10 12.98 8.17
N ILE A 111 15.68 13.77 9.16
CA ILE A 111 14.36 13.62 9.77
C ILE A 111 13.37 14.49 9.03
N LYS A 112 12.23 13.92 8.66
CA LYS A 112 11.12 14.68 8.08
C LYS A 112 10.29 15.32 9.18
N VAL A 113 10.24 16.64 9.19
CA VAL A 113 9.43 17.45 10.08
C VAL A 113 8.21 17.93 9.30
N TYR A 114 7.02 17.63 9.83
CA TYR A 114 5.77 18.05 9.23
C TYR A 114 5.10 19.13 10.09
N GLY A 115 4.87 20.30 9.51
CA GLY A 115 4.00 21.32 10.07
C GLY A 115 2.58 21.09 9.58
N VAL A 116 1.68 20.73 10.50
CA VAL A 116 0.26 20.45 10.23
C VAL A 116 -0.62 21.31 11.13
N ASP A 117 -1.80 21.65 10.63
CA ASP A 117 -2.84 22.38 11.37
C ASP A 117 -4.08 21.48 11.62
N ASP A 118 -5.13 22.04 12.20
CA ASP A 118 -6.40 21.32 12.42
C ASP A 118 -7.05 20.84 11.12
N ARG A 119 -6.75 21.48 9.98
CA ARG A 119 -7.31 21.11 8.67
C ARG A 119 -6.75 19.76 8.23
N PHE A 120 -5.51 19.42 8.61
CA PHE A 120 -4.90 18.12 8.34
C PHE A 120 -5.61 16.97 9.06
N TRP A 121 -5.97 17.18 10.32
CA TRP A 121 -6.71 16.18 11.11
C TRP A 121 -8.13 16.01 10.56
N ARG A 122 -8.82 17.11 10.28
CA ARG A 122 -10.15 17.11 9.65
C ARG A 122 -10.13 16.44 8.27
N PHE A 123 -9.09 16.68 7.46
CA PHE A 123 -8.91 16.04 6.16
C PHE A 123 -8.87 14.51 6.28
N ASN A 124 -8.22 14.00 7.33
CA ASN A 124 -8.15 12.56 7.60
C ASN A 124 -9.34 12.02 8.43
N PHE A 125 -10.39 12.81 8.64
CA PHE A 125 -11.55 12.47 9.47
C PHE A 125 -11.18 12.07 10.91
N ILE A 126 -10.11 12.65 11.44
CA ILE A 126 -9.64 12.43 12.82
C ILE A 126 -9.94 13.68 13.64
N GLU A 127 -10.66 13.55 14.75
CA GLU A 127 -10.86 14.63 15.71
C GLU A 127 -9.64 14.74 16.64
N ARG A 128 -8.59 15.44 16.16
CA ARG A 128 -7.42 15.84 16.95
C ARG A 128 -7.15 17.32 16.76
N ARG A 129 -6.66 17.98 17.82
CA ARG A 129 -6.09 19.32 17.71
C ARG A 129 -4.66 19.24 17.21
N ALA A 130 -4.26 20.25 16.46
CA ALA A 130 -2.87 20.50 16.13
C ALA A 130 -2.02 20.56 17.41
N PRO A 131 -0.78 20.05 17.38
CA PRO A 131 0.12 20.13 18.53
C PRO A 131 0.35 21.60 18.89
N GLU A 132 -0.02 21.98 20.11
CA GLU A 132 0.24 23.31 20.68
C GLU A 132 1.55 23.27 21.47
N ASN A 133 2.54 24.08 21.07
CA ASN A 133 3.87 24.15 21.68
C ASN A 133 4.69 22.84 21.60
N ARG A 134 5.52 22.57 22.61
CA ARG A 134 6.38 21.38 22.72
C ARG A 134 5.62 20.14 23.23
N ASN A 135 4.31 20.23 23.44
CA ASN A 135 3.51 19.14 23.96
C ASN A 135 2.93 18.34 22.78
N VAL A 136 3.46 17.15 22.59
CA VAL A 136 2.89 16.14 21.68
C VAL A 136 2.16 15.12 22.55
N TYR A 137 0.84 14.95 22.34
CA TYR A 137 0.01 13.96 23.03
C TYR A 137 0.17 12.56 22.42
#